data_AF-A0A9E4CKJ0-F1
#
_entry.id   AF-A0A9E4CKJ0-F1
#
_cell.length_a   1.000
_cell.length_b   1.000
_cell.length_c   1.000
_cell.angle_alpha   90.00
_cell.angle_beta   90.00
_cell.angle_gamma   90.00
#
_symmetry.space_group_name_H-M   'P 1'
#
loop_
_entity.id
_entity.type
_entity.pdbx_description
1 polymer ?
#
loop_
_entity_poly.entity_id
_entity_poly.type
_entity_poly.pdbx_seq_one_letter_code
_entity_poly.pdbx_strand_id
1 'polypeptide(L)'
;MKDHETLSRLPATELRDRIARREVSPVEVAEAALAQIERHNGTINAVCTLSERALDDARALEKRLAAGEAPGLLCGLPVGIKDVTPV
;
A
#
# COMPACT_ATOMS: atom_id res chain seq x y z
N MET A 1 -16.05 5.80 6.48
CA MET A 1 -14.61 5.98 6.21
C MET A 1 -13.86 5.32 7.34
N LYS A 2 -13.16 4.22 7.09
CA LYS A 2 -12.18 3.71 8.06
C LYS A 2 -11.00 4.69 8.03
N ASP A 3 -10.46 5.05 9.18
CA ASP A 3 -9.43 6.10 9.27
C ASP A 3 -8.15 5.71 8.51
N HIS A 4 -8.00 6.22 7.29
CA HIS A 4 -6.81 6.01 6.44
C HIS A 4 -5.52 6.46 7.15
N GLU A 5 -5.59 7.46 8.02
CA GLU A 5 -4.45 7.93 8.83
C GLU A 5 -3.93 6.85 9.79
N THR A 6 -4.80 5.96 10.25
CA THR A 6 -4.45 4.85 11.14
C THR A 6 -3.68 3.76 10.39
N LEU A 7 -4.06 3.46 9.14
CA LEU A 7 -3.44 2.38 8.36
C LEU A 7 -1.97 2.67 8.02
N SER A 8 -1.65 3.91 7.64
CA SER A 8 -0.27 4.31 7.29
C SER A 8 0.69 4.33 8.47
N ARG A 9 0.19 4.20 9.72
CA ARG A 9 0.99 4.21 10.95
C ARG A 9 1.19 2.82 11.56
N LEU A 10 0.54 1.79 11.02
CA LEU A 10 0.71 0.43 11.52
C LEU A 10 2.10 -0.13 11.20
N PRO A 11 2.69 -0.95 12.08
CA PRO A 11 3.88 -1.73 11.75
C PRO A 11 3.63 -2.59 10.50
N ALA A 12 4.64 -2.72 9.64
CA ALA A 12 4.52 -3.50 8.40
C ALA A 12 4.08 -4.95 8.65
N THR A 13 4.55 -5.57 9.73
CA THR A 13 4.15 -6.93 10.12
C THR A 13 2.65 -7.01 10.44
N GLU A 14 2.13 -6.04 11.19
CA GLU A 14 0.72 -5.99 11.55
C GLU A 14 -0.16 -5.70 10.33
N LEU A 15 0.24 -4.73 9.50
CA LEU A 15 -0.50 -4.37 8.30
C LEU A 15 -0.56 -5.56 7.32
N ARG A 16 0.56 -6.24 7.09
CA ARG A 16 0.62 -7.45 6.27
C ARG A 16 -0.29 -8.55 6.80
N ASP A 17 -0.29 -8.78 8.12
CA ASP A 17 -1.12 -9.83 8.72
C ASP A 17 -2.62 -9.51 8.62
N ARG A 18 -3.01 -8.25 8.81
CA ARG A 18 -4.39 -7.79 8.58
C ARG A 18 -4.82 -7.97 7.12
N ILE A 19 -3.94 -7.67 6.16
CA ILE A 19 -4.20 -7.93 4.73
C ILE A 19 -4.32 -9.44 4.45
N ALA A 20 -3.39 -10.24 4.99
CA ALA A 20 -3.38 -11.70 4.82
C ALA A 20 -4.65 -12.36 5.39
N ARG A 21 -5.18 -11.83 6.48
CA ARG A 21 -6.46 -12.26 7.10
C ARG A 21 -7.69 -11.63 6.43
N ARG A 22 -7.50 -10.79 5.42
CA ARG A 22 -8.55 -10.03 4.71
C ARG A 22 -9.37 -9.10 5.63
N GLU A 23 -8.79 -8.65 6.73
CA GLU A 23 -9.38 -7.68 7.65
C GLU A 23 -9.29 -6.25 7.08
N VAL A 24 -8.27 -6.02 6.25
CA VAL A 24 -8.03 -4.76 5.53
C VAL A 24 -7.74 -5.10 4.06
N SER A 25 -8.32 -4.33 3.14
CA SER A 25 -8.04 -4.48 1.71
C SER A 25 -6.67 -3.88 1.36
N PRO A 26 -5.86 -4.53 0.49
CA PRO A 26 -4.65 -3.89 -0.03
C PRO A 26 -4.96 -2.61 -0.84
N VAL A 27 -6.18 -2.47 -1.38
CA VAL A 27 -6.63 -1.24 -2.06
C VAL A 27 -6.82 -0.12 -1.05
N GLU A 28 -7.50 -0.38 0.07
CA GLU A 28 -7.65 0.58 1.18
C GLU A 28 -6.27 1.07 1.69
N VAL A 29 -5.28 0.17 1.74
CA VAL A 29 -3.91 0.49 2.16
C VAL A 29 -3.17 1.36 1.13
N ALA A 30 -3.30 1.03 -0.16
CA ALA A 30 -2.70 1.84 -1.23
C ALA A 30 -3.31 3.25 -1.26
N GLU A 31 -4.63 3.37 -1.15
CA GLU A 31 -5.33 4.66 -1.07
C GLU A 31 -4.90 5.48 0.16
N ALA A 32 -4.72 4.83 1.32
CA ALA A 32 -4.22 5.49 2.52
C ALA A 32 -2.80 6.05 2.33
N ALA A 33 -1.89 5.29 1.71
CA ALA A 33 -0.54 5.74 1.41
C ALA A 33 -0.54 6.92 0.41
N LEU A 34 -1.35 6.84 -0.65
CA LEU A 34 -1.50 7.92 -1.63
C LEU A 34 -2.06 9.20 -0.98
N ALA A 35 -3.03 9.07 -0.07
CA ALA A 35 -3.57 10.21 0.66
C ALA A 35 -2.52 10.90 1.57
N GLN A 36 -1.59 10.14 2.15
CA GLN A 36 -0.46 10.73 2.91
C GLN A 36 0.50 11.49 1.99
N ILE A 37 0.80 10.93 0.82
CA ILE A 37 1.65 11.59 -0.19
C ILE A 37 0.99 12.91 -0.62
N GLU A 38 -0.29 12.88 -0.99
CA GLU A 38 -1.04 14.07 -1.40
C GLU A 38 -1.02 15.15 -0.30
N ARG A 39 -1.21 14.75 0.95
CA ARG A 39 -1.29 15.68 2.09
C ARG A 39 0.05 16.36 2.42
N HIS A 40 1.17 15.65 2.25
CA HIS A 40 2.45 16.07 2.83
C HIS A 40 3.56 16.35 1.80
N ASN A 41 3.53 15.69 0.64
CA ASN A 41 4.66 15.72 -0.28
C ASN A 41 4.90 17.09 -0.92
N GLY A 42 3.87 17.94 -1.02
CA GLY A 42 4.03 19.31 -1.51
C GLY A 42 4.97 20.17 -0.65
N THR A 43 5.13 19.86 0.64
CA THR A 43 6.08 20.55 1.54
C THR A 43 7.36 19.74 1.75
N ILE A 44 7.24 18.42 1.93
CA ILE A 44 8.39 17.56 2.26
C ILE A 44 9.24 17.25 1.02
N ASN A 45 8.62 17.12 -0.15
CA ASN A 45 9.25 16.74 -1.41
C ASN A 45 10.06 15.43 -1.30
N ALA A 46 9.47 14.41 -0.67
CA ALA A 46 10.09 13.09 -0.45
C ALA A 46 9.87 12.10 -1.61
N VAL A 47 8.76 12.24 -2.36
CA VAL A 47 8.41 11.36 -3.48
C VAL A 47 8.57 12.14 -4.78
N CYS A 48 9.57 11.78 -5.60
CA CYS A 48 9.84 12.39 -6.89
C CYS A 48 9.01 11.77 -8.04
N THR A 49 8.79 10.46 -7.97
CA THR A 49 8.06 9.70 -8.99
C THR A 49 6.99 8.86 -8.30
N LEU A 50 5.74 9.00 -8.72
CA LEU A 50 4.63 8.18 -8.25
C LEU A 50 4.37 7.05 -9.25
N SER A 51 4.25 5.82 -8.76
CA SER A 51 3.93 4.67 -9.62
C SER A 51 2.48 4.74 -10.08
N GLU A 52 2.27 4.76 -11.40
CA GLU A 52 0.94 4.70 -12.02
C GLU A 52 0.24 3.36 -11.79
N ARG A 53 1.00 2.30 -11.46
CA ARG A 53 0.50 0.93 -11.30
C ARG A 53 0.01 0.60 -9.89
N ALA A 54 0.27 1.46 -8.89
CA ALA A 54 0.09 1.13 -7.48
C ALA A 54 -1.33 0.63 -7.13
N LEU A 55 -2.38 1.30 -7.63
CA LEU A 55 -3.77 0.91 -7.38
C LEU A 55 -4.18 -0.35 -8.16
N ASP A 56 -3.66 -0.53 -9.38
CA ASP A 56 -3.99 -1.69 -10.21
C ASP A 56 -3.33 -2.96 -9.67
N ASP A 57 -2.10 -2.86 -9.18
CA ASP A 57 -1.41 -3.94 -8.49
C ASP A 57 -2.14 -4.33 -7.19
N ALA A 58 -2.64 -3.35 -6.43
CA ALA A 58 -3.43 -3.59 -5.22
C ALA A 58 -4.76 -4.32 -5.55
N ARG A 59 -5.46 -3.91 -6.61
CA ARG A 59 -6.69 -4.58 -7.08
C ARG A 59 -6.41 -5.99 -7.59
N ALA A 60 -5.31 -6.20 -8.29
CA ALA A 60 -4.90 -7.52 -8.76
C ALA A 60 -4.59 -8.45 -7.57
N LEU A 61 -3.91 -7.94 -6.55
CA LEU A 61 -3.65 -8.67 -5.32
C LEU A 61 -4.94 -9.00 -4.56
N GLU A 62 -5.86 -8.05 -4.41
CA GLU A 62 -7.14 -8.27 -3.75
C GLU A 62 -7.91 -9.43 -4.41
N LYS A 63 -7.97 -9.47 -5.75
CA LYS A 63 -8.59 -10.57 -6.51
C LYS A 63 -7.91 -11.91 -6.24
N ARG A 64 -6.57 -11.95 -6.24
CA ARG A 64 -5.77 -13.16 -5.95
C ARG A 64 -6.04 -13.68 -4.53
N LEU A 65 -6.02 -12.79 -3.55
CA LEU A 65 -6.33 -13.13 -2.17
C LEU A 65 -7.76 -13.64 -2.06
N ALA A 66 -8.74 -12.99 -2.68
CA ALA A 66 -10.13 -13.43 -2.69
C ALA A 66 -10.31 -14.83 -3.30
N ALA A 67 -9.52 -15.17 -4.33
CA ALA A 67 -9.49 -16.49 -4.95
C ALA A 67 -8.81 -17.58 -4.10
N GLY A 68 -8.31 -17.25 -2.91
CA GLY A 68 -7.70 -18.22 -1.99
C GLY A 68 -6.20 -18.42 -2.20
N GLU A 69 -5.54 -17.57 -2.99
CA GLU A 69 -4.09 -17.62 -3.13
C GLU A 69 -3.42 -17.31 -1.77
N ALA A 70 -2.38 -18.08 -1.45
CA ALA A 70 -1.63 -17.88 -0.21
C ALA A 70 -0.91 -16.52 -0.22
N PRO A 71 -1.06 -15.70 0.84
CA PRO A 71 -0.44 -14.39 0.90
C PRO A 71 1.09 -14.51 1.02
N GLY A 72 1.82 -13.77 0.19
CA GLY A 72 3.28 -13.67 0.26
C GLY A 72 3.79 -13.00 1.54
N LEU A 73 5.11 -13.00 1.72
CA LEU A 73 5.77 -12.44 2.92
C LEU A 73 5.56 -10.92 3.06
N LEU A 74 5.52 -10.19 1.94
CA LEU A 74 5.33 -8.73 1.88
C LEU A 74 4.00 -8.33 1.24
N CYS A 75 3.02 -9.24 1.27
CA CYS A 75 1.72 -9.08 0.63
C CYS A 75 1.06 -7.73 0.96
N GLY A 76 0.83 -6.91 -0.07
CA GLY A 76 0.02 -5.68 0.01
C GLY A 76 0.68 -4.50 0.73
N LEU A 77 1.96 -4.59 1.09
CA LEU A 77 2.69 -3.49 1.72
C LEU A 77 3.10 -2.42 0.70
N PRO A 78 2.78 -1.13 0.93
CA PRO A 78 3.33 -0.04 0.14
C PRO A 78 4.84 0.09 0.38
N VAL A 79 5.60 0.31 -0.69
CA VAL A 79 7.05 0.49 -0.62
C VAL A 79 7.49 1.70 -1.45
N GLY A 80 8.38 2.51 -0.89
CA GLY A 80 9.11 3.52 -1.63
C GLY A 80 10.42 2.94 -2.14
N ILE A 81 10.72 3.13 -3.42
CA ILE A 81 11.99 2.72 -4.03
C ILE A 81 12.81 3.97 -4.31
N LYS A 82 14.08 3.95 -3.93
CA LYS A 82 14.98 5.08 -4.17
C LYS A 82 15.20 5.24 -5.67
N ASP A 83 15.02 6.45 -6.17
CA ASP A 83 15.19 6.80 -7.58
C ASP A 83 16.67 6.94 -7.97
N VAL A 84 17.36 5.80 -8.02
CA VAL A 84 18.77 5.68 -8.46
C VAL A 84 18.93 4.66 -9.58
N THR A 85 17.85 3.99 -9.97
CA THR A 85 17.78 2.94 -10.98
C THR A 85 16.38 2.89 -11.60
N PRO A 86 16.22 2.47 -12.87
CA PRO A 86 14.90 2.23 -13.47
C PRO A 86 14.09 1.19 -12.70
N VAL A 87 12.76 1.36 -12.67
CA VAL A 87 11.78 0.47 -12.02
C VAL A 87 10.62 0.16 -12.96
#